data_AF-A0A0G3XB48-F1
#
_entry.id   AF-A0A0G3XB48-F1
#
_cell.length_a   1.000
_cell.length_b   1.000
_cell.length_c   1.000
_cell.angle_alpha   90.00
_cell.angle_beta   90.00
_cell.angle_gamma   90.00
#
_symmetry.space_group_name_H-M   'P 1'
#
loop_
_entity.id
_entity.type
_entity.pdbx_description
1 polymer ?
#
loop_
_entity_poly.entity_id
_entity_poly.type
_entity_poly.pdbx_seq_one_letter_code
_entity_poly.pdbx_strand_id
1 'polypeptide(L)'
;MNKIALFVPVLALSLAACGEEPAPEPAPVQTPEPAPEPSLPAPNQELFSGLLAEACPELKPVNTAVCKRAGFGSSDVICEYGLGEDSYLRNKATLTPGEGEWTLADPASICAPGAA
;
A
#
# COMPACT_ATOMS: atom_id res chain seq x y z
N MET A 1 50.84 53.40 -33.77
CA MET A 1 49.78 52.66 -34.48
C MET A 1 49.87 51.20 -34.08
N ASN A 2 48.75 50.61 -33.62
CA ASN A 2 48.35 49.19 -33.57
C ASN A 2 49.41 48.10 -33.29
N LYS A 3 49.17 47.00 -32.58
CA LYS A 3 48.05 46.40 -31.83
C LYS A 3 48.61 45.02 -31.41
N ILE A 4 48.27 44.56 -30.21
CA ILE A 4 48.02 43.15 -29.85
C ILE A 4 49.22 42.18 -29.97
N ALA A 5 49.63 41.59 -28.83
CA ALA A 5 49.39 40.17 -28.54
C ALA A 5 50.19 39.72 -27.31
N LEU A 6 49.47 39.56 -26.21
CA LEU A 6 49.67 38.57 -25.15
C LEU A 6 50.39 37.29 -25.62
N PHE A 7 51.42 36.86 -24.89
CA PHE A 7 51.63 35.44 -24.60
C PHE A 7 52.29 35.30 -23.21
N VAL A 8 51.44 35.00 -22.23
CA VAL A 8 51.81 34.57 -20.88
C VAL A 8 52.22 33.10 -20.96
N PRO A 9 53.33 32.72 -20.30
CA PRO A 9 53.29 31.48 -19.54
C PRO A 9 54.00 31.69 -18.22
N VAL A 10 53.26 32.11 -17.19
CA VAL A 10 53.69 31.89 -15.81
C VAL A 10 52.60 31.06 -15.14
N LEU A 11 52.61 29.79 -15.53
CA LEU A 11 52.02 28.67 -14.81
C LEU A 11 52.81 28.42 -13.51
N ALA A 12 52.82 29.41 -12.62
CA ALA A 12 53.40 29.26 -11.30
C ALA A 12 52.67 30.21 -10.35
N LEU A 13 52.28 29.69 -9.18
CA LEU A 13 51.72 30.41 -8.03
C LEU A 13 50.19 30.38 -7.86
N SER A 14 49.54 29.22 -8.03
CA SER A 14 48.13 29.06 -7.60
C SER A 14 47.85 27.71 -6.95
N LEU A 15 48.78 27.20 -6.13
CA LEU A 15 48.55 26.02 -5.28
C LEU A 15 48.55 26.35 -3.77
N ALA A 16 48.57 27.64 -3.40
CA ALA A 16 48.57 28.09 -1.99
C ALA A 16 47.15 28.37 -1.44
N ALA A 17 46.12 27.71 -1.97
CA ALA A 17 44.76 27.80 -1.44
C ALA A 17 44.06 26.43 -1.55
N CYS A 18 44.69 25.39 -1.03
CA CYS A 18 43.99 24.19 -0.60
C CYS A 18 43.26 24.55 0.70
N GLY A 19 42.18 25.34 0.56
CA GLY A 19 41.24 25.53 1.64
C GLY A 19 40.62 24.17 1.93
N GLU A 20 41.04 23.56 3.02
CA GLU A 20 40.34 22.43 3.61
C GLU A 20 39.05 23.01 4.19
N GLU A 21 38.07 23.20 3.31
CA GLU A 21 36.72 23.59 3.70
C GLU A 21 36.15 22.37 4.45
N PRO A 22 35.74 22.51 5.73
CA PRO A 22 35.22 21.38 6.47
C PRO A 22 34.05 20.79 5.70
N ALA A 23 34.15 19.50 5.34
CA ALA A 23 33.05 18.81 4.71
C ALA A 23 31.81 18.96 5.61
N PRO A 24 30.68 19.44 5.09
CA PRO A 24 29.49 19.65 5.90
C PRO A 24 29.11 18.35 6.59
N GLU A 25 28.95 18.43 7.90
CA GLU A 25 28.55 17.30 8.74
C GLU A 25 27.24 16.73 8.18
N PRO A 26 27.11 15.41 8.01
CA PRO A 26 25.92 14.83 7.42
C PRO A 26 24.71 15.22 8.26
N ALA A 27 23.73 15.87 7.61
CA ALA A 27 22.49 16.25 8.26
C ALA A 27 21.83 15.02 8.89
N PRO A 28 21.24 15.15 10.09
CA PRO A 28 20.59 14.03 10.75
C PRO A 28 19.53 13.42 9.82
N VAL A 29 19.73 12.15 9.49
CA VAL A 29 18.80 11.39 8.66
C VAL A 29 17.53 11.20 9.49
N GLN A 30 16.41 11.73 9.01
CA GLN A 30 15.12 11.49 9.65
C GLN A 30 14.77 10.01 9.52
N THR A 31 14.73 9.31 10.64
CA THR A 31 14.21 7.95 10.70
C THR A 31 12.70 8.00 10.43
N PRO A 32 12.17 7.29 9.42
CA PRO A 32 10.73 7.24 9.20
C PRO A 32 10.03 6.63 10.42
N GLU A 33 8.96 7.29 10.86
CA GLU A 33 8.10 6.77 11.93
C GLU A 33 7.45 5.44 11.47
N PRO A 34 7.34 4.42 12.35
CA PRO A 34 6.70 3.17 11.99
C PRO A 34 5.27 3.39 11.50
N ALA A 35 4.87 2.61 10.49
CA ALA A 35 3.50 2.63 10.02
C ALA A 35 2.54 2.25 11.16
N PRO A 36 1.35 2.88 11.25
CA PRO A 36 0.36 2.52 12.25
C PRO A 36 -0.05 1.07 12.08
N GLU A 37 -0.15 0.35 13.20
CA GLU A 37 -0.65 -1.04 13.19
C GLU A 37 -2.12 -1.08 12.75
N PRO A 38 -2.52 -2.07 11.93
CA PRO A 38 -3.91 -2.22 11.55
C PRO A 38 -4.76 -2.49 12.79
N SER A 39 -5.84 -1.72 12.95
CA SER A 39 -6.70 -1.80 14.14
C SER A 39 -7.49 -3.11 14.26
N LEU A 40 -7.65 -3.84 13.15
CA LEU A 40 -8.34 -5.13 13.11
C LEU A 40 -7.41 -6.24 12.60
N PRO A 41 -7.53 -7.47 13.16
CA PRO A 41 -6.84 -8.62 12.62
C PRO A 41 -7.29 -8.88 11.18
N ALA A 42 -6.42 -9.48 10.37
CA ALA A 42 -6.78 -9.88 9.02
C ALA A 42 -7.97 -10.86 9.08
N PRO A 43 -9.05 -10.63 8.31
CA PRO A 43 -10.21 -11.50 8.33
C PRO A 43 -9.83 -12.86 7.71
N ASN A 44 -10.26 -13.94 8.36
CA ASN A 44 -10.10 -15.29 7.87
C ASN A 44 -11.37 -15.76 7.15
N GLN A 45 -11.31 -16.96 6.56
CA GLN A 45 -12.44 -17.55 5.83
C GLN A 45 -13.68 -17.72 6.72
N GLU A 46 -13.50 -18.18 7.97
CA GLU A 46 -14.61 -18.40 8.90
C GLU A 46 -15.37 -17.12 9.19
N LEU A 47 -14.66 -16.03 9.50
CA LEU A 47 -15.24 -14.71 9.75
C LEU A 47 -15.99 -14.21 8.50
N PHE A 48 -15.36 -14.26 7.33
CA PHE A 48 -16.01 -13.82 6.10
C PHE A 48 -17.27 -14.64 5.77
N SER A 49 -17.21 -15.96 5.95
CA SER A 49 -18.32 -16.86 5.68
C SER A 49 -19.51 -16.58 6.60
N GLY A 50 -19.25 -16.28 7.88
CA GLY A 50 -20.26 -15.84 8.83
C GLY A 50 -20.92 -14.54 8.40
N LEU A 51 -20.13 -13.49 8.16
CA LEU A 51 -20.63 -12.19 7.72
C LEU A 51 -21.48 -12.28 6.44
N LEU A 52 -21.03 -13.09 5.47
CA LEU A 52 -21.76 -13.27 4.22
C LEU A 52 -23.06 -14.05 4.43
N ALA A 53 -23.07 -15.09 5.27
CA ALA A 53 -24.29 -15.85 5.56
C ALA A 53 -25.31 -15.01 6.34
N GLU A 54 -24.86 -14.15 7.24
CA GLU A 54 -25.72 -13.23 8.00
C GLU A 54 -26.32 -12.15 7.09
N ALA A 55 -25.51 -11.56 6.19
CA ALA A 55 -25.99 -10.54 5.27
C ALA A 55 -26.82 -11.12 4.11
N CYS A 56 -26.47 -12.30 3.62
CA CYS A 56 -27.03 -12.94 2.43
C CYS A 56 -27.47 -14.38 2.72
N PRO A 57 -28.54 -14.60 3.52
CA PRO A 57 -28.97 -15.95 3.92
C PRO A 57 -29.44 -16.83 2.75
N GLU A 58 -29.77 -16.22 1.61
CA GLU A 58 -30.24 -16.90 0.40
C GLU A 58 -29.09 -17.36 -0.53
N LEU A 59 -27.86 -16.91 -0.27
CA LEU A 59 -26.70 -17.38 -1.03
C LEU A 59 -26.30 -18.79 -0.60
N LYS A 60 -25.72 -19.54 -1.53
CA LYS A 60 -25.04 -20.80 -1.20
C LYS A 60 -23.92 -20.53 -0.18
N PRO A 61 -23.58 -21.49 0.70
CA PRO A 61 -22.49 -21.31 1.65
C PRO A 61 -21.16 -21.06 0.93
N VAL A 62 -20.29 -20.27 1.56
CA VAL A 62 -18.92 -20.08 1.07
C VAL A 62 -18.19 -21.41 1.11
N ASN A 63 -17.59 -21.80 -0.02
CA ASN A 63 -16.74 -22.99 -0.13
C ASN A 63 -15.30 -22.66 0.25
N THR A 64 -14.80 -21.58 -0.34
CA THR A 64 -13.45 -21.08 -0.14
C THR A 64 -13.45 -19.56 -0.28
N ALA A 65 -12.64 -18.89 0.52
CA ALA A 65 -12.45 -17.45 0.47
C ALA A 65 -11.00 -17.08 0.78
N VAL A 66 -10.50 -16.07 0.08
CA VAL A 66 -9.18 -15.49 0.27
C VAL A 66 -9.34 -13.98 0.40
N CYS A 67 -8.93 -13.45 1.55
CA CYS A 67 -9.03 -12.03 1.86
C CYS A 67 -7.65 -11.37 1.80
N LYS A 68 -7.55 -10.26 1.08
CA LYS A 68 -6.32 -9.47 0.89
C LYS A 68 -6.60 -7.99 1.08
N ARG A 69 -5.62 -7.22 1.56
CA ARG A 69 -5.77 -5.75 1.68
C ARG A 69 -6.08 -5.15 0.31
N ALA A 70 -7.01 -4.20 0.27
CA ALA A 70 -7.46 -3.58 -0.98
C ALA A 70 -6.36 -2.80 -1.71
N GLY A 71 -5.32 -2.38 -0.97
CA GLY A 71 -4.16 -1.67 -1.48
C GLY A 71 -3.18 -1.35 -0.36
N PHE A 72 -2.06 -0.72 -0.74
CA PHE A 72 -1.08 -0.24 0.24
C PHE A 72 -1.69 0.89 1.08
N GLY A 73 -1.65 0.76 2.40
CA GLY A 73 -2.25 1.73 3.33
C GLY A 73 -3.79 1.70 3.38
N SER A 74 -4.48 0.88 2.59
CA SER A 74 -5.93 0.71 2.69
C SER A 74 -6.28 0.00 3.98
N SER A 75 -7.33 0.48 4.65
CA SER A 75 -7.94 -0.20 5.80
C SER A 75 -8.92 -1.29 5.37
N ASP A 76 -9.39 -1.23 4.12
CA ASP A 76 -10.30 -2.21 3.55
C ASP A 76 -9.60 -3.50 3.12
N VAL A 77 -10.39 -4.57 3.07
CA VAL A 77 -9.97 -5.91 2.65
C VAL A 77 -10.91 -6.39 1.55
N ILE A 78 -10.34 -6.88 0.46
CA ILE A 78 -11.07 -7.53 -0.62
C ILE A 78 -11.02 -9.05 -0.38
N CYS A 79 -12.17 -9.67 -0.25
CA CYS A 79 -12.33 -11.11 -0.19
C CYS A 79 -12.83 -11.63 -1.53
N GLU A 80 -12.04 -12.51 -2.16
CA GLU A 80 -12.43 -13.28 -3.34
C GLU A 80 -12.93 -14.64 -2.85
N TYR A 81 -14.08 -15.11 -3.31
CA TYR A 81 -14.74 -16.27 -2.73
C TYR A 81 -15.54 -17.09 -3.73
N GLY A 82 -15.64 -18.38 -3.46
CA GLY A 82 -16.44 -19.34 -4.20
C GLY A 82 -17.63 -19.81 -3.36
N LEU A 83 -18.76 -20.10 -4.02
CA LEU A 83 -20.02 -20.48 -3.38
C LEU A 83 -20.39 -21.92 -3.72
N GLY A 84 -20.89 -22.67 -2.73
CA GLY A 84 -21.30 -24.06 -2.87
C GLY A 84 -20.14 -25.00 -3.21
N GLU A 85 -20.01 -25.37 -4.48
CA GLU A 85 -18.94 -26.23 -5.00
C GLU A 85 -17.92 -25.44 -5.84
N ASP A 86 -18.10 -24.12 -5.99
CA ASP A 86 -17.16 -23.29 -6.75
C ASP A 86 -15.85 -23.11 -5.95
N SER A 87 -14.74 -23.55 -6.54
CA SER A 87 -13.39 -23.39 -6.01
C SER A 87 -12.61 -22.26 -6.69
N TYR A 88 -13.22 -21.56 -7.64
CA TYR A 88 -12.53 -20.61 -8.52
C TYR A 88 -12.55 -19.15 -8.03
N LEU A 89 -13.09 -18.89 -6.83
CA LEU A 89 -13.08 -17.56 -6.20
C LEU A 89 -13.68 -16.46 -7.09
N ARG A 90 -14.74 -16.79 -7.83
CA ARG A 90 -15.30 -15.90 -8.88
C ARG A 90 -15.98 -14.66 -8.33
N ASN A 91 -16.43 -14.72 -7.08
CA ASN A 91 -17.15 -13.63 -6.45
C ASN A 91 -16.18 -12.74 -5.68
N LYS A 92 -16.54 -11.47 -5.50
CA LYS A 92 -15.73 -10.50 -4.77
C LYS A 92 -16.60 -9.68 -3.82
N ALA A 93 -16.13 -9.54 -2.60
CA ALA A 93 -16.73 -8.70 -1.57
C ALA A 93 -15.64 -7.83 -0.93
N THR A 94 -16.01 -6.62 -0.53
CA THR A 94 -15.13 -5.74 0.24
C THR A 94 -15.60 -5.71 1.68
N LEU A 95 -14.65 -5.90 2.61
CA LEU A 95 -14.81 -5.69 4.03
C LEU A 95 -14.20 -4.34 4.42
N THR A 96 -14.96 -3.54 5.15
CA THR A 96 -14.56 -2.25 5.69
C THR A 96 -14.56 -2.34 7.22
N PRO A 97 -13.57 -1.76 7.91
CA PRO A 97 -13.56 -1.71 9.37
C PRO A 97 -14.71 -0.83 9.90
N GLY A 98 -15.59 -1.40 10.71
CA GLY A 98 -16.61 -0.71 11.50
C GLY A 98 -16.13 -0.39 12.92
N GLU A 99 -17.03 -0.49 13.90
CA GLU A 99 -16.77 -0.21 15.33
C GLU A 99 -15.97 -1.34 16.03
N GLY A 100 -14.80 -1.69 15.48
CA GLY A 100 -13.97 -2.78 16.01
C GLY A 100 -14.26 -4.14 15.36
N GLU A 101 -15.08 -4.18 14.32
CA GLU A 101 -15.44 -5.40 13.58
C GLU A 101 -15.42 -5.16 12.07
N TRP A 102 -15.30 -6.24 11.30
CA TRP A 102 -15.38 -6.18 9.85
C TRP A 102 -16.84 -6.16 9.40
N THR A 103 -17.14 -5.29 8.44
CA THR A 103 -18.49 -5.16 7.86
C THR A 103 -18.43 -5.25 6.34
N LEU A 104 -19.46 -5.81 5.70
CA LEU A 104 -19.55 -5.82 4.24
C LEU A 104 -19.83 -4.41 3.73
N ALA A 105 -19.00 -3.92 2.81
CA ALA A 105 -19.11 -2.55 2.31
C ALA A 105 -20.39 -2.32 1.48
N ASP A 106 -20.85 -3.33 0.74
CA ASP A 106 -22.06 -3.24 -0.09
C ASP A 106 -22.85 -4.57 -0.12
N PRO A 107 -23.53 -4.92 0.98
CA PRO A 107 -24.25 -6.19 1.07
C PRO A 107 -25.36 -6.30 0.01
N ALA A 108 -25.99 -5.18 -0.37
CA ALA A 108 -27.06 -5.20 -1.38
C ALA A 108 -26.57 -5.69 -2.76
N SER A 109 -25.42 -5.22 -3.23
CA SER A 109 -24.83 -5.70 -4.49
C SER A 109 -24.27 -7.10 -4.35
N ILE A 110 -23.68 -7.44 -3.20
CA ILE A 110 -23.08 -8.76 -2.94
C ILE A 110 -24.15 -9.87 -2.88
N CYS A 111 -25.31 -9.58 -2.28
CA CYS A 111 -26.41 -10.54 -2.17
C CYS A 111 -27.28 -10.62 -3.44
N ALA A 112 -27.03 -9.80 -4.45
CA ALA A 112 -27.88 -9.74 -5.65
C ALA A 112 -27.76 -11.03 -6.49
N PRO A 113 -28.87 -11.51 -7.09
CA PRO A 113 -28.83 -12.66 -7.98
C PRO A 113 -27.96 -12.37 -9.21
N GLY A 114 -26.88 -13.13 -9.38
CA GLY A 114 -25.91 -12.95 -10.47
C GLY A 114 -24.74 -12.03 -10.14
N ALA A 115 -24.54 -11.66 -8.86
CA ALA A 115 -23.29 -11.07 -8.39
C ALA A 115 -22.15 -12.11 -8.47
N ALA A 116 -21.59 -12.31 -9.67
CA ALA A 116 -20.40 -13.11 -9.95
C ALA A 116 -19.75 -12.60 -11.25
#